data_AF-A0A497GJ62-F1
#
_entry.id   AF-A0A497GJ62-F1
#
_cell.length_a   1.000
_cell.length_b   1.000
_cell.length_c   1.000
_cell.angle_alpha   90.00
_cell.angle_beta   90.00
_cell.angle_gamma   90.00
#
_symmetry.space_group_name_H-M   'P 1'
#
loop_
_entity.id
_entity.type
_entity.pdbx_description
1 polymer ?
#
loop_
_entity_poly.entity_id
_entity_poly.type
_entity_poly.pdbx_seq_one_letter_code
_entity_poly.pdbx_strand_id
1 'polypeptide(L)'
;MRKRDKGFDEALRLAVRRILTKGMPYHKLALYRLCNFNYTSKGIHVFMKSLEKNIDNLKVFLLSRILYAISIVRYPFFNKLLSRLRRSQLDNGLWMDYDVNLDYFRVLNDKGIALRITLDILASVTRLGISSDFLKKGILAIVKTCSPEGIWRRTFTKSKAWDVEVTSKALLIIGEELDEFRQKYALSLIGRWLRSSLMTGSCDQPWALGWATLLLYNRGYLKEEELNKALRMIVNMQSSSGYWGFFEENIELTFDHVLILSELANLEDVLRDEVRRIVHIKMRIEEKADDFFKDLKKDVINDINRMTTDLTNDESLSATLHRAFSWAVIHGISKRQNPKPLMNLFHEYLVKYKPSDIFEHAHTIANYVLYEIARLSNRYELLGWLLRKFKFKTWESSPLSVIGDAVASLPNSNQKIRDLYIFALFILIPSLDKYKHEIPCPVDIPLIRFLRKLKLITTPIIVAMRDYGKIREEVQALAQELFPDEPFKLYAFSEIDLKWCKGPTPCVRPLRKGYMLCPFHDLCSNFKSISSS
;
A
#
# COMPACT_ATOMS: atom_id res chain seq x y z
N MET A 1 -27.68 -8.67 -7.07
CA MET A 1 -26.96 -7.57 -7.78
C MET A 1 -26.43 -8.13 -9.09
N ARG A 2 -26.96 -7.71 -10.25
CA ARG A 2 -26.37 -8.06 -11.56
C ARG A 2 -24.98 -7.41 -11.63
N LYS A 3 -23.90 -8.19 -11.65
CA LYS A 3 -22.55 -7.67 -11.95
C LYS A 3 -22.63 -7.05 -13.35
N ARG A 4 -22.48 -5.73 -13.47
CA ARG A 4 -22.17 -5.14 -14.78
C ARG A 4 -20.84 -5.76 -15.22
N ASP A 5 -20.78 -6.27 -16.45
CA ASP A 5 -19.53 -6.72 -17.04
C ASP A 5 -18.55 -5.53 -17.02
N LYS A 6 -17.44 -5.71 -16.31
CA LYS A 6 -16.39 -4.70 -16.21
C LYS A 6 -15.58 -4.77 -17.50
N GLY A 7 -15.53 -3.68 -18.26
CA GLY A 7 -14.67 -3.58 -19.45
C GLY A 7 -13.19 -3.66 -19.10
N PHE A 8 -12.35 -4.02 -20.07
CA PHE A 8 -10.90 -4.18 -19.87
C PHE A 8 -10.24 -2.89 -19.37
N ASP A 9 -10.60 -1.74 -19.96
CA ASP A 9 -10.11 -0.42 -19.56
C ASP A 9 -10.37 -0.12 -18.08
N GLU A 10 -11.60 -0.37 -17.61
CA GLU A 10 -11.95 -0.07 -16.21
C GLU A 10 -11.25 -1.03 -15.25
N ALA A 11 -11.05 -2.30 -15.65
CA ALA A 11 -10.28 -3.26 -14.87
C ALA A 11 -8.82 -2.79 -14.72
N LEU A 12 -8.18 -2.38 -15.81
CA LEU A 12 -6.83 -1.86 -15.80
C LEU A 12 -6.72 -0.59 -14.94
N ARG A 13 -7.64 0.38 -15.13
CA ARG A 13 -7.65 1.63 -14.37
C ARG A 13 -7.79 1.39 -12.86
N LEU A 14 -8.66 0.46 -12.45
CA LEU A 14 -8.83 0.13 -11.03
C LEU A 14 -7.58 -0.53 -10.45
N ALA A 15 -6.93 -1.41 -11.19
CA ALA A 15 -5.69 -2.05 -10.76
C ALA A 15 -4.53 -1.05 -10.64
N VAL A 16 -4.36 -0.18 -11.62
CA VAL A 16 -3.36 0.90 -11.60
C VAL A 16 -3.58 1.81 -10.40
N ARG A 17 -4.83 2.24 -10.15
CA ARG A 17 -5.17 3.01 -8.93
C ARG A 17 -4.80 2.26 -7.67
N ARG A 18 -5.09 0.96 -7.60
CA ARG A 18 -4.78 0.14 -6.43
C ARG A 18 -3.27 0.05 -6.18
N ILE A 19 -2.48 -0.26 -7.21
CA ILE A 19 -1.01 -0.33 -7.11
C ILE A 19 -0.43 1.04 -6.74
N LEU A 20 -0.88 2.12 -7.37
CA LEU A 20 -0.39 3.47 -7.07
C LEU A 20 -0.82 4.01 -5.70
N THR A 21 -1.76 3.34 -5.04
CA THR A 21 -2.18 3.67 -3.67
C THR A 21 -1.48 2.77 -2.66
N LYS A 22 -1.71 1.44 -2.73
CA LYS A 22 -1.25 0.45 -1.75
C LYS A 22 0.00 -0.33 -2.14
N GLY A 23 0.43 -0.25 -3.39
CA GLY A 23 1.60 -0.99 -3.85
C GLY A 23 2.89 -0.52 -3.19
N MET A 24 3.89 -1.41 -3.14
CA MET A 24 5.21 -1.05 -2.66
C MET A 24 5.85 0.04 -3.53
N PRO A 25 6.74 0.88 -2.98
CA PRO A 25 7.34 1.99 -3.73
C PRO A 25 8.01 1.59 -5.05
N TYR A 26 8.59 0.38 -5.15
CA TYR A 26 9.21 -0.10 -6.40
C TYR A 26 8.18 -0.38 -7.51
N HIS A 27 6.95 -0.82 -7.18
CA HIS A 27 5.88 -0.95 -8.17
C HIS A 27 5.45 0.41 -8.70
N LYS A 28 5.31 1.39 -7.80
CA LYS A 28 4.94 2.77 -8.15
C LYS A 28 5.99 3.38 -9.07
N LEU A 29 7.27 3.24 -8.71
CA LEU A 29 8.40 3.66 -9.53
C LEU A 29 8.38 3.00 -10.92
N ALA A 30 8.15 1.69 -10.98
CA ALA A 30 8.05 0.97 -12.24
C ALA A 30 6.91 1.52 -13.12
N LEU A 31 5.71 1.72 -12.57
CA LEU A 31 4.59 2.30 -13.33
C LEU A 31 4.86 3.73 -13.82
N TYR A 32 5.48 4.57 -12.99
CA TYR A 32 5.82 5.94 -13.39
C TYR A 32 6.82 5.96 -14.55
N ARG A 33 7.88 5.15 -14.45
CA ARG A 33 8.93 5.09 -15.47
C ARG A 33 8.47 4.39 -16.74
N LEU A 34 7.69 3.31 -16.64
CA LEU A 34 7.05 2.63 -17.79
C LEU A 34 6.24 3.61 -18.65
N CYS A 35 5.54 4.54 -18.00
CA CYS A 35 4.72 5.54 -18.68
C CYS A 35 5.49 6.83 -19.01
N ASN A 36 6.83 6.82 -18.97
CA ASN A 36 7.71 7.96 -19.26
C ASN A 36 7.49 9.19 -18.38
N PHE A 37 7.06 8.99 -17.13
CA PHE A 37 7.00 10.07 -16.15
C PHE A 37 8.25 10.06 -15.27
N ASN A 38 8.99 11.17 -15.31
CA ASN A 38 10.13 11.42 -14.42
C ASN A 38 9.72 11.79 -12.99
N TYR A 39 8.43 11.72 -12.68
CA TYR A 39 7.92 11.91 -11.34
C TYR A 39 8.42 10.80 -10.42
N THR A 40 8.96 11.18 -9.27
CA THR A 40 9.29 10.28 -8.18
C THR A 40 9.03 11.04 -6.90
N SER A 41 8.00 10.63 -6.16
CA SER A 41 7.67 11.30 -4.90
C SER A 41 8.82 11.19 -3.91
N LYS A 42 8.86 12.11 -2.94
CA LYS A 42 9.89 12.13 -1.90
C LYS A 42 9.92 10.80 -1.13
N GLY A 43 8.76 10.21 -0.84
CA GLY A 43 8.66 8.92 -0.13
C GLY A 43 9.25 7.75 -0.93
N ILE A 44 9.06 7.71 -2.26
CA ILE A 44 9.71 6.69 -3.10
C ILE A 44 11.23 6.87 -3.08
N HIS A 45 11.72 8.11 -3.16
CA HIS A 45 13.16 8.38 -3.09
C HIS A 45 13.79 7.97 -1.75
N VAL A 46 13.13 8.30 -0.63
CA VAL A 46 13.55 7.89 0.72
C VAL A 46 13.56 6.37 0.83
N PHE A 47 12.52 5.70 0.34
CA PHE A 47 12.47 4.24 0.31
C PHE A 47 13.64 3.64 -0.50
N MET A 48 13.90 4.12 -1.71
CA MET A 48 14.99 3.61 -2.55
C MET A 48 16.36 3.82 -1.90
N LYS A 49 16.58 4.97 -1.25
CA LYS A 49 17.81 5.21 -0.46
C LYS A 49 17.93 4.29 0.75
N SER A 50 16.84 4.04 1.47
CA SER A 50 16.83 3.12 2.62
C SER A 50 17.10 1.68 2.17
N LEU A 51 16.48 1.28 1.05
CA LEU A 51 16.70 0.00 0.40
C LEU A 51 18.17 -0.18 -0.01
N GLU A 52 18.80 0.86 -0.57
CA GLU A 52 20.23 0.84 -0.89
C GLU A 52 21.12 0.62 0.34
N LYS A 53 20.78 1.21 1.48
CA LYS A 53 21.55 1.08 2.73
C LYS A 53 21.35 -0.26 3.43
N ASN A 54 20.15 -0.83 3.32
CA ASN A 54 19.73 -2.01 4.08
C ASN A 54 19.60 -3.27 3.22
N ILE A 55 20.12 -3.24 1.99
CA ILE A 55 19.98 -4.31 1.00
C ILE A 55 20.43 -5.68 1.53
N ASP A 56 21.47 -5.71 2.37
CA ASP A 56 22.03 -6.95 2.90
C ASP A 56 21.08 -7.65 3.92
N ASN A 57 20.19 -6.88 4.57
CA ASN A 57 19.23 -7.37 5.57
C ASN A 57 17.92 -7.88 4.95
N LEU A 58 17.74 -7.75 3.63
CA LEU A 58 16.51 -8.15 2.97
C LEU A 58 16.53 -9.61 2.53
N LYS A 59 15.35 -10.23 2.59
CA LYS A 59 15.10 -11.58 2.08
C LYS A 59 15.25 -11.64 0.57
N VAL A 60 15.72 -12.77 0.07
CA VAL A 60 16.02 -13.03 -1.35
C VAL A 60 14.77 -12.93 -2.23
N PHE A 61 13.61 -13.39 -1.75
CA PHE A 61 12.32 -13.27 -2.41
C PHE A 61 11.93 -11.81 -2.63
N LEU A 62 12.09 -10.96 -1.60
CA LEU A 62 11.81 -9.54 -1.76
C LEU A 62 12.79 -8.89 -2.74
N LEU A 63 14.08 -9.26 -2.67
CA LEU A 63 15.09 -8.78 -3.61
C LEU A 63 14.79 -9.18 -5.06
N SER A 64 14.28 -10.39 -5.31
CA SER A 64 13.90 -10.84 -6.65
C SER A 64 12.69 -10.08 -7.18
N ARG A 65 11.67 -9.81 -6.35
CA ARG A 65 10.50 -8.99 -6.75
C ARG A 65 10.87 -7.54 -7.04
N ILE A 66 11.73 -6.94 -6.22
CA ILE A 66 12.26 -5.60 -6.47
C ILE A 66 13.02 -5.59 -7.80
N LEU A 67 13.95 -6.53 -8.00
CA LEU A 67 14.74 -6.64 -9.23
C LEU A 67 13.82 -6.79 -10.45
N TYR A 68 12.81 -7.65 -10.36
CA TYR A 68 11.82 -7.86 -11.41
C TYR A 68 11.12 -6.56 -11.80
N ALA A 69 10.54 -5.84 -10.83
CA ALA A 69 9.84 -4.59 -11.10
C ALA A 69 10.77 -3.51 -11.70
N ILE A 70 11.97 -3.33 -11.15
CA ILE A 70 12.86 -2.24 -11.58
C ILE A 70 13.62 -2.56 -12.88
N SER A 71 13.80 -3.83 -13.21
CA SER A 71 14.43 -4.25 -14.48
C SER A 71 13.57 -3.91 -15.68
N ILE A 72 12.24 -3.91 -15.52
CA ILE A 72 11.27 -3.50 -16.56
C ILE A 72 11.57 -2.07 -17.03
N VAL A 73 12.01 -1.21 -16.13
CA VAL A 73 12.28 0.21 -16.40
C VAL A 73 13.76 0.56 -16.40
N ARG A 74 14.64 -0.46 -16.42
CA ARG A 74 16.11 -0.33 -16.43
C ARG A 74 16.64 0.64 -15.36
N TYR A 75 16.04 0.65 -14.17
CA TYR A 75 16.42 1.61 -13.12
C TYR A 75 17.82 1.29 -12.56
N PRO A 76 18.76 2.25 -12.47
CA PRO A 76 20.20 1.98 -12.25
C PRO A 76 20.57 1.14 -11.02
N PHE A 77 19.71 1.08 -10.00
CA PHE A 77 19.93 0.30 -8.78
C PHE A 77 20.03 -1.23 -9.02
N PHE A 78 19.62 -1.75 -10.18
CA PHE A 78 19.66 -3.19 -10.46
C PHE A 78 21.06 -3.81 -10.27
N ASN A 79 22.14 -3.08 -10.53
CA ASN A 79 23.52 -3.59 -10.38
C ASN A 79 23.84 -4.01 -8.93
N LYS A 80 23.42 -3.20 -7.94
CA LYS A 80 23.62 -3.52 -6.52
C LYS A 80 22.79 -4.75 -6.11
N LEU A 81 21.55 -4.84 -6.59
CA LEU A 81 20.67 -6.00 -6.36
C LEU A 81 21.27 -7.28 -6.94
N LEU A 82 21.76 -7.25 -8.18
CA LEU A 82 22.37 -8.41 -8.82
C LEU A 82 23.62 -8.88 -8.09
N SER A 83 24.47 -7.95 -7.62
CA SER A 83 25.64 -8.30 -6.80
C SER A 83 25.24 -9.00 -5.49
N ARG A 84 24.20 -8.50 -4.82
CA ARG A 84 23.67 -9.14 -3.60
C ARG A 84 23.06 -10.51 -3.89
N LEU A 85 22.28 -10.65 -4.95
CA LEU A 85 21.63 -11.90 -5.34
C LEU A 85 22.66 -12.94 -5.78
N ARG A 86 23.72 -12.54 -6.49
CA ARG A 86 24.83 -13.44 -6.85
C ARG A 86 25.45 -14.11 -5.62
N ARG A 87 25.65 -13.36 -4.53
CA ARG A 87 26.18 -13.90 -3.26
C ARG A 87 25.22 -14.86 -2.55
N SER A 88 23.93 -14.79 -2.88
CA SER A 88 22.87 -15.64 -2.30
C SER A 88 22.48 -16.83 -3.16
N GLN A 89 23.10 -17.01 -4.33
CA GLN A 89 22.82 -18.18 -5.15
C GLN A 89 23.38 -19.42 -4.47
N LEU A 90 22.57 -20.47 -4.41
CA LEU A 90 22.98 -21.78 -3.88
C LEU A 90 23.87 -22.51 -4.88
N ASP A 91 24.60 -23.51 -4.41
CA ASP A 91 25.48 -24.33 -5.26
C ASP A 91 24.73 -25.05 -6.38
N ASN A 92 23.47 -25.43 -6.12
CA ASN A 92 22.59 -26.04 -7.11
C ASN A 92 22.05 -25.05 -8.16
N GLY A 93 22.38 -23.76 -8.05
CA GLY A 93 21.98 -22.69 -8.95
C GLY A 93 20.65 -21.99 -8.63
N LEU A 94 19.90 -22.47 -7.64
CA LEU A 94 18.63 -21.86 -7.22
C LEU A 94 18.84 -20.73 -6.19
N TRP A 95 17.80 -19.95 -5.95
CA TRP A 95 17.73 -18.93 -4.91
C TRP A 95 16.61 -19.21 -3.91
N MET A 96 16.88 -19.03 -2.61
CA MET A 96 15.90 -19.21 -1.52
C MET A 96 16.12 -18.23 -0.36
N ASP A 97 15.10 -18.12 0.50
CA ASP A 97 15.00 -17.14 1.59
C ASP A 97 15.60 -17.59 2.94
N TYR A 98 16.11 -18.81 3.01
CA TYR A 98 16.57 -19.43 4.25
C TYR A 98 17.77 -20.34 3.97
N ASP A 99 18.51 -20.64 5.04
CA ASP A 99 19.66 -21.53 4.96
C ASP A 99 19.19 -22.97 4.74
N VAL A 100 19.52 -23.50 3.57
CA VAL A 100 19.18 -24.85 3.10
C VAL A 100 19.78 -25.93 3.99
N ASN A 101 20.94 -25.64 4.59
CA ASN A 101 21.65 -26.58 5.46
C ASN A 101 20.93 -26.76 6.79
N LEU A 102 20.19 -25.74 7.23
CA LEU A 102 19.46 -25.76 8.51
C LEU A 102 18.01 -26.22 8.37
N ASP A 103 17.43 -26.14 7.17
CA ASP A 103 15.97 -26.27 6.97
C ASP A 103 15.57 -27.19 5.80
N TYR A 104 16.26 -28.33 5.62
CA TYR A 104 16.10 -29.23 4.47
C TYR A 104 14.65 -29.68 4.19
N PHE A 105 13.85 -29.97 5.22
CA PHE A 105 12.44 -30.37 5.03
C PHE A 105 11.58 -29.26 4.43
N ARG A 106 11.92 -27.99 4.72
CA ARG A 106 11.27 -26.84 4.13
C ARG A 106 11.63 -26.72 2.64
N VAL A 107 12.88 -27.00 2.28
CA VAL A 107 13.36 -27.04 0.88
C VAL A 107 12.52 -27.99 0.05
N LEU A 108 12.24 -29.20 0.56
CA LEU A 108 11.46 -30.22 -0.15
C LEU A 108 10.05 -29.74 -0.51
N ASN A 109 9.47 -28.86 0.31
CA ASN A 109 8.11 -28.34 0.15
C ASN A 109 8.06 -26.98 -0.58
N ASP A 110 9.12 -26.18 -0.53
CA ASP A 110 9.16 -24.81 -1.08
C ASP A 110 9.79 -24.74 -2.49
N LYS A 111 9.89 -25.85 -3.22
CA LYS A 111 10.40 -25.87 -4.61
C LYS A 111 9.74 -24.79 -5.47
N GLY A 112 8.42 -24.64 -5.39
CA GLY A 112 7.68 -23.64 -6.14
C GLY A 112 8.11 -22.19 -5.83
N ILE A 113 8.51 -21.89 -4.59
CA ILE A 113 9.00 -20.56 -4.21
C ILE A 113 10.40 -20.34 -4.80
N ALA A 114 11.30 -21.31 -4.64
CA ALA A 114 12.66 -21.24 -5.18
C ALA A 114 12.66 -21.03 -6.71
N LEU A 115 11.77 -21.74 -7.41
CA LEU A 115 11.60 -21.59 -8.85
C LEU A 115 11.06 -20.20 -9.23
N ARG A 116 10.09 -19.65 -8.51
CA ARG A 116 9.57 -18.28 -8.76
C ARG A 116 10.66 -17.23 -8.58
N ILE A 117 11.42 -17.30 -7.48
CA ILE A 117 12.54 -16.40 -7.20
C ILE A 117 13.55 -16.46 -8.35
N THR A 118 13.95 -17.68 -8.72
CA THR A 118 14.95 -17.92 -9.77
C THR A 118 14.45 -17.39 -11.12
N LEU A 119 13.20 -17.66 -11.49
CA LEU A 119 12.61 -17.18 -12.74
C LEU A 119 12.47 -15.66 -12.78
N ASP A 120 12.11 -15.01 -11.67
CA ASP A 120 12.06 -13.55 -11.59
C ASP A 120 13.45 -12.93 -11.82
N ILE A 121 14.51 -13.53 -11.26
CA ILE A 121 15.90 -13.11 -11.48
C ILE A 121 16.31 -13.32 -12.94
N LEU A 122 16.06 -14.51 -13.49
CA LEU A 122 16.39 -14.81 -14.89
C LEU A 122 15.65 -13.88 -15.86
N ALA A 123 14.34 -13.69 -15.69
CA ALA A 123 13.55 -12.76 -16.49
C ALA A 123 14.12 -11.33 -16.44
N SER A 124 14.48 -10.87 -15.25
CA SER A 124 15.05 -9.53 -15.05
C SER A 124 16.36 -9.37 -15.80
N VAL A 125 17.22 -10.37 -15.73
CA VAL A 125 18.56 -10.32 -16.30
C VAL A 125 18.54 -10.45 -17.81
N THR A 126 17.73 -11.38 -18.35
CA THR A 126 17.50 -11.51 -19.79
C THR A 126 17.00 -10.19 -20.38
N ARG A 127 16.04 -9.52 -19.72
CA ARG A 127 15.52 -8.21 -20.14
C ARG A 127 16.58 -7.11 -20.14
N LEU A 128 17.53 -7.17 -19.20
CA LEU A 128 18.64 -6.21 -19.10
C LEU A 128 19.78 -6.53 -20.08
N GLY A 129 19.75 -7.68 -20.76
CA GLY A 129 20.81 -8.09 -21.69
C GLY A 129 22.15 -8.41 -20.99
N ILE A 130 22.12 -8.77 -19.71
CA ILE A 130 23.33 -9.05 -18.93
C ILE A 130 23.66 -10.54 -19.04
N SER A 131 24.89 -10.87 -19.42
CA SER A 131 25.43 -12.24 -19.44
C SER A 131 26.38 -12.47 -18.27
N SER A 132 26.25 -13.61 -17.58
CA SER A 132 27.08 -13.97 -16.41
C SER A 132 26.99 -15.46 -16.09
N ASP A 133 28.06 -16.03 -15.53
CA ASP A 133 28.14 -17.47 -15.22
C ASP A 133 27.14 -17.93 -14.15
N PHE A 134 26.78 -17.06 -13.21
CA PHE A 134 25.76 -17.38 -12.20
C PHE A 134 24.36 -17.55 -12.84
N LEU A 135 24.11 -16.89 -13.97
CA LEU A 135 22.86 -17.06 -14.73
C LEU A 135 22.82 -18.41 -15.43
N LYS A 136 23.94 -18.83 -16.04
CA LYS A 136 24.06 -20.16 -16.65
C LYS A 136 23.78 -21.25 -15.60
N LYS A 137 24.28 -21.08 -14.37
CA LYS A 137 23.95 -21.97 -13.25
C LYS A 137 22.45 -21.97 -12.94
N GLY A 138 21.82 -20.79 -12.91
CA GLY A 138 20.37 -20.66 -12.70
C GLY A 138 19.54 -21.32 -13.80
N ILE A 139 19.88 -21.09 -15.06
CA ILE A 139 19.24 -21.73 -16.23
C ILE A 139 19.38 -23.25 -16.13
N LEU A 140 20.61 -23.75 -15.90
CA LEU A 140 20.87 -25.17 -15.72
C LEU A 140 20.04 -25.77 -14.56
N ALA A 141 19.89 -25.04 -13.46
CA ALA A 141 19.07 -25.46 -12.32
C ALA A 141 17.59 -25.58 -12.68
N ILE A 142 17.03 -24.61 -13.42
CA ILE A 142 15.65 -24.67 -13.89
C ILE A 142 15.47 -25.85 -14.87
N VAL A 143 16.38 -26.03 -15.83
CA VAL A 143 16.32 -27.16 -16.78
C VAL A 143 16.39 -28.51 -16.06
N LYS A 144 17.31 -28.67 -15.09
CA LYS A 144 17.45 -29.92 -14.30
C LYS A 144 16.22 -30.23 -13.45
N THR A 145 15.47 -29.22 -13.03
CA THR A 145 14.27 -29.40 -12.20
C THR A 145 12.99 -29.63 -12.99
N CYS A 146 13.06 -29.50 -14.32
CA CYS A 146 12.02 -29.80 -15.28
C CYS A 146 11.78 -31.31 -15.36
N SER A 147 10.52 -31.72 -15.38
CA SER A 147 10.18 -33.13 -15.55
C SER A 147 10.27 -33.57 -17.02
N PRO A 148 10.25 -34.88 -17.31
CA PRO A 148 10.27 -35.38 -18.69
C PRO A 148 9.11 -34.86 -19.56
N GLU A 149 7.99 -34.50 -18.94
CA GLU A 149 6.83 -33.89 -19.61
C GLU A 149 7.01 -32.39 -19.90
N GLY A 150 8.18 -31.80 -19.59
CA GLY A 150 8.42 -30.38 -19.80
C GLY A 150 7.76 -29.46 -18.76
N ILE A 151 7.34 -30.00 -17.61
CA ILE A 151 6.60 -29.26 -16.59
C ILE A 151 7.39 -29.12 -15.29
N TRP A 152 7.09 -28.07 -14.53
CA TRP A 152 7.63 -27.87 -13.19
C TRP A 152 6.56 -28.16 -12.14
N ARG A 153 6.99 -28.76 -11.03
CA ARG A 153 6.12 -29.18 -9.92
C ARG A 153 6.39 -28.34 -8.68
N ARG A 154 5.36 -28.20 -7.83
CA ARG A 154 5.42 -27.34 -6.63
C ARG A 154 6.34 -27.84 -5.53
N THR A 155 6.57 -29.15 -5.44
CA THR A 155 7.41 -29.78 -4.43
C THR A 155 8.48 -30.65 -5.09
N PHE A 156 9.55 -30.95 -4.35
CA PHE A 156 10.56 -31.92 -4.78
C PHE A 156 10.09 -33.37 -4.55
N THR A 157 9.01 -33.58 -3.80
CA THR A 157 8.38 -34.89 -3.59
C THR A 157 7.57 -35.35 -4.81
N LYS A 158 7.17 -36.63 -4.88
CA LYS A 158 6.35 -37.23 -5.97
C LYS A 158 4.91 -36.70 -6.03
N SER A 159 4.69 -35.41 -5.77
CA SER A 159 3.42 -34.73 -6.02
C SER A 159 3.08 -34.83 -7.51
N LYS A 160 1.82 -35.13 -7.81
CA LYS A 160 1.27 -35.08 -9.18
C LYS A 160 0.87 -33.64 -9.58
N ALA A 161 0.86 -32.68 -8.66
CA ALA A 161 0.43 -31.32 -8.93
C ALA A 161 1.56 -30.49 -9.56
N TRP A 162 1.43 -30.26 -10.87
CA TRP A 162 2.25 -29.31 -11.61
C TRP A 162 1.88 -27.85 -11.30
N ASP A 163 2.85 -26.96 -11.48
CA ASP A 163 2.71 -25.53 -11.25
C ASP A 163 2.61 -24.81 -12.60
N VAL A 164 1.39 -24.41 -12.98
CA VAL A 164 1.12 -23.81 -14.30
C VAL A 164 1.81 -22.45 -14.41
N GLU A 165 1.89 -21.68 -13.33
CA GLU A 165 2.55 -20.37 -13.33
C GLU A 165 4.05 -20.53 -13.60
N VAL A 166 4.71 -21.39 -12.82
CA VAL A 166 6.16 -21.63 -12.94
C VAL A 166 6.48 -22.22 -14.31
N THR A 167 5.68 -23.18 -14.78
CA THR A 167 5.88 -23.78 -16.11
C THR A 167 5.71 -22.73 -17.21
N SER A 168 4.69 -21.87 -17.12
CA SER A 168 4.45 -20.83 -18.12
C SER A 168 5.59 -19.80 -18.15
N LYS A 169 6.02 -19.33 -16.98
CA LYS A 169 7.17 -18.42 -16.84
C LYS A 169 8.47 -19.05 -17.36
N ALA A 170 8.75 -20.30 -17.01
CA ALA A 170 9.95 -20.99 -17.48
C ALA A 170 9.99 -21.13 -19.01
N LEU A 171 8.88 -21.50 -19.65
CA LEU A 171 8.81 -21.60 -21.12
C LEU A 171 8.92 -20.24 -21.84
N LEU A 172 8.48 -19.16 -21.19
CA LEU A 172 8.69 -17.79 -21.69
C LEU A 172 10.16 -17.36 -21.62
N ILE A 173 10.86 -17.71 -20.53
CA ILE A 173 12.20 -17.19 -20.24
C ILE A 173 13.32 -18.06 -20.81
N ILE A 174 13.20 -19.38 -20.67
CA ILE A 174 14.24 -20.36 -21.03
C ILE A 174 13.72 -21.45 -21.98
N GLY A 175 12.57 -21.24 -22.63
CA GLY A 175 11.94 -22.28 -23.44
C GLY A 175 12.81 -22.80 -24.59
N GLU A 176 13.76 -21.99 -25.07
CA GLU A 176 14.72 -22.35 -26.12
C GLU A 176 15.87 -23.25 -25.62
N GLU A 177 16.08 -23.32 -24.31
CA GLU A 177 17.07 -24.19 -23.66
C GLU A 177 16.51 -25.62 -23.42
N LEU A 178 15.23 -25.84 -23.69
CA LEU A 178 14.58 -27.15 -23.59
C LEU A 178 14.57 -27.83 -24.96
N ASP A 179 14.59 -29.17 -24.95
CA ASP A 179 14.34 -29.92 -26.17
C ASP A 179 12.93 -29.67 -26.73
N GLU A 180 12.81 -29.70 -28.05
CA GLU A 180 11.59 -29.37 -28.78
C GLU A 180 10.40 -30.23 -28.35
N PHE A 181 10.65 -31.50 -27.99
CA PHE A 181 9.61 -32.41 -27.52
C PHE A 181 9.01 -31.94 -26.19
N ARG A 182 9.85 -31.67 -25.18
CA ARG A 182 9.40 -31.13 -23.88
C ARG A 182 8.64 -29.82 -24.05
N GLN A 183 9.16 -28.92 -24.89
CA GLN A 183 8.53 -27.63 -25.13
C GLN A 183 7.13 -27.79 -25.72
N LYS A 184 6.99 -28.55 -26.82
CA LYS A 184 5.69 -28.79 -27.47
C LYS A 184 4.70 -29.51 -26.55
N TYR A 185 5.16 -30.48 -25.78
CA TYR A 185 4.30 -31.23 -24.86
C TYR A 185 3.78 -30.32 -23.73
N ALA A 186 4.65 -29.52 -23.13
CA ALA A 186 4.26 -28.58 -22.08
C ALA A 186 3.29 -27.50 -22.58
N LEU A 187 3.52 -26.95 -23.79
CA LEU A 187 2.59 -26.02 -24.42
C LEU A 187 1.21 -26.66 -24.67
N SER A 188 1.17 -27.91 -25.11
CA SER A 188 -0.08 -28.67 -25.28
C SER A 188 -0.81 -28.89 -23.95
N LEU A 189 -0.10 -29.18 -22.86
CA LEU A 189 -0.68 -29.29 -21.53
C LEU A 189 -1.29 -27.97 -21.05
N ILE A 190 -0.57 -26.85 -21.19
CA ILE A 190 -1.05 -25.52 -20.79
C ILE A 190 -2.26 -25.13 -21.64
N GLY A 191 -2.22 -25.40 -22.95
CA GLY A 191 -3.35 -25.17 -23.86
C GLY A 191 -4.60 -25.95 -23.47
N ARG A 192 -4.47 -27.25 -23.14
CA ARG A 192 -5.57 -28.08 -22.65
C ARG A 192 -6.13 -27.56 -21.32
N TRP A 193 -5.25 -27.22 -20.39
CA TRP A 193 -5.63 -26.63 -19.11
C TRP A 193 -6.42 -25.34 -19.29
N LEU A 194 -5.91 -24.39 -20.09
CA LEU A 194 -6.58 -23.12 -20.33
C LEU A 194 -7.95 -23.33 -20.98
N ARG A 195 -8.04 -24.14 -22.04
CA ARG A 195 -9.32 -24.43 -22.70
C ARG A 195 -10.33 -25.06 -21.74
N SER A 196 -9.89 -25.98 -20.88
CA SER A 196 -10.74 -26.56 -19.84
C SER A 196 -11.24 -25.48 -18.86
N SER A 197 -10.37 -24.55 -18.44
CA SER A 197 -10.78 -23.43 -17.60
C SER A 197 -11.79 -22.51 -18.27
N LEU A 198 -11.60 -22.20 -19.56
CA LEU A 198 -12.53 -21.37 -20.34
C LEU A 198 -13.89 -22.05 -20.51
N MET A 199 -13.91 -23.36 -20.77
CA MET A 199 -15.14 -24.14 -20.94
C MET A 199 -15.96 -24.24 -19.65
N THR A 200 -15.28 -24.40 -18.50
CA THR A 200 -15.95 -24.50 -17.20
C THR A 200 -16.26 -23.15 -16.57
N GLY A 201 -15.63 -22.07 -17.05
CA GLY A 201 -15.64 -20.76 -16.38
C GLY A 201 -14.94 -20.76 -15.02
N SER A 202 -14.12 -21.77 -14.72
CA SER A 202 -13.46 -21.98 -13.44
C SER A 202 -12.01 -22.39 -13.63
N CYS A 203 -11.12 -22.01 -12.71
CA CYS A 203 -9.69 -22.27 -12.80
C CYS A 203 -9.16 -22.72 -11.43
N ASP A 204 -8.43 -23.82 -11.40
CA ASP A 204 -7.81 -24.39 -10.19
C ASP A 204 -6.52 -23.65 -9.77
N GLN A 205 -5.89 -22.92 -10.69
CA GLN A 205 -4.71 -22.09 -10.45
C GLN A 205 -4.92 -20.67 -11.01
N PRO A 206 -5.85 -19.87 -10.45
CA PRO A 206 -6.26 -18.58 -11.04
C PRO A 206 -5.13 -17.55 -11.15
N TRP A 207 -4.11 -17.64 -10.28
CA TRP A 207 -2.91 -16.79 -10.35
C TRP A 207 -1.99 -17.09 -11.54
N ALA A 208 -2.12 -18.27 -12.16
CA ALA A 208 -1.35 -18.66 -13.34
C ALA A 208 -1.99 -18.20 -14.65
N LEU A 209 -3.26 -17.76 -14.63
CA LEU A 209 -4.05 -17.54 -15.84
C LEU A 209 -3.43 -16.48 -16.75
N GLY A 210 -2.97 -15.35 -16.20
CA GLY A 210 -2.29 -14.31 -16.98
C GLY A 210 -1.05 -14.85 -17.68
N TRP A 211 -0.17 -15.52 -16.94
CA TRP A 211 1.10 -16.05 -17.45
C TRP A 211 0.91 -17.13 -18.53
N ALA A 212 -0.05 -18.03 -18.33
CA ALA A 212 -0.39 -19.06 -19.32
C ALA A 212 -0.97 -18.45 -20.60
N THR A 213 -1.83 -17.43 -20.45
CA THR A 213 -2.43 -16.73 -21.60
C THR A 213 -1.34 -16.01 -22.41
N LEU A 214 -0.44 -15.28 -21.74
CA LEU A 214 0.69 -14.60 -22.36
C LEU A 214 1.58 -15.57 -23.14
N LEU A 215 1.98 -16.69 -22.51
CA LEU A 215 2.82 -17.70 -23.15
C LEU A 215 2.17 -18.24 -24.43
N LEU A 216 0.92 -18.70 -24.35
CA LEU A 216 0.27 -19.34 -25.49
C LEU A 216 -0.01 -18.34 -26.61
N TYR A 217 -0.31 -17.09 -26.28
CA TYR A 217 -0.46 -16.02 -27.27
C TYR A 217 0.86 -15.74 -27.99
N ASN A 218 1.95 -15.53 -27.25
CA ASN A 218 3.27 -15.23 -27.82
C ASN A 218 3.84 -16.39 -28.66
N ARG A 219 3.39 -17.62 -28.40
CA ARG A 219 3.77 -18.82 -29.18
C ARG A 219 2.78 -19.16 -30.30
N GLY A 220 1.73 -18.36 -30.50
CA GLY A 220 0.73 -18.57 -31.57
C GLY A 220 -0.24 -19.76 -31.34
N TYR A 221 -0.41 -20.21 -30.10
CA TYR A 221 -1.30 -21.32 -29.73
C TYR A 221 -2.73 -20.89 -29.35
N LEU A 222 -2.99 -19.59 -29.26
CA LEU A 222 -4.30 -19.03 -28.96
C LEU A 222 -4.94 -18.37 -30.18
N LYS A 223 -6.21 -18.74 -30.45
CA LYS A 223 -7.06 -17.97 -31.36
C LYS A 223 -7.55 -16.70 -30.68
N GLU A 224 -7.90 -15.68 -31.47
CA GLU A 224 -8.38 -14.38 -30.96
C GLU A 224 -9.64 -14.53 -30.06
N GLU A 225 -10.55 -15.44 -30.39
CA GLU A 225 -11.72 -15.72 -29.56
C GLU A 225 -11.35 -16.33 -28.20
N GLU A 226 -10.38 -17.24 -28.17
CA GLU A 226 -9.88 -17.87 -26.94
C GLU A 226 -9.13 -16.86 -26.07
N LEU A 227 -8.32 -16.00 -26.69
CA LEU A 227 -7.65 -14.88 -26.01
C LEU A 227 -8.69 -13.97 -25.34
N ASN A 228 -9.70 -13.53 -26.08
CA ASN A 228 -10.75 -12.65 -25.54
C ASN A 228 -11.50 -13.30 -24.37
N LYS A 229 -11.80 -14.60 -24.44
CA LYS A 229 -12.41 -15.35 -23.33
C LYS A 229 -11.48 -15.42 -22.11
N ALA A 230 -10.19 -15.67 -22.32
CA ALA A 230 -9.19 -15.69 -21.25
C ALA A 230 -9.04 -14.32 -20.57
N LEU A 231 -8.92 -13.25 -21.34
CA LEU A 231 -8.84 -11.88 -20.82
C LEU A 231 -10.10 -11.51 -20.01
N ARG A 232 -11.30 -11.88 -20.50
CA ARG A 232 -12.54 -11.70 -19.74
C ARG A 232 -12.55 -12.49 -18.44
N MET A 233 -12.07 -13.73 -18.45
CA MET A 233 -11.96 -14.53 -17.25
C MET A 233 -11.00 -13.88 -16.22
N ILE A 234 -9.84 -13.38 -16.66
CA ILE A 234 -8.92 -12.61 -15.80
C ILE A 234 -9.64 -11.41 -15.18
N VAL A 235 -10.33 -10.59 -15.98
CA VAL A 235 -11.03 -9.40 -15.49
C VAL A 235 -12.17 -9.74 -14.53
N ASN A 236 -12.91 -10.82 -14.79
CA ASN A 236 -14.01 -11.26 -13.94
C ASN A 236 -13.57 -11.74 -12.56
N MET A 237 -12.30 -12.17 -12.42
CA MET A 237 -11.69 -12.52 -11.14
C MET A 237 -11.17 -11.32 -10.35
N GLN A 238 -11.14 -10.11 -10.93
CA GLN A 238 -10.70 -8.91 -10.23
C GLN A 238 -11.70 -8.51 -9.13
N SER A 239 -11.18 -8.14 -7.96
CA SER A 239 -12.00 -7.61 -6.89
C SER A 239 -12.63 -6.26 -7.26
N SER A 240 -13.67 -5.87 -6.51
CA SER A 240 -14.29 -4.55 -6.66
C SER A 240 -13.33 -3.39 -6.33
N SER A 241 -12.27 -3.67 -5.55
CA SER A 241 -11.25 -2.69 -5.16
C SER A 241 -10.07 -2.62 -6.15
N GLY A 242 -10.08 -3.47 -7.20
CA GLY A 242 -9.10 -3.43 -8.30
C GLY A 242 -7.94 -4.40 -8.18
N TYR A 243 -7.85 -5.21 -7.12
CA TYR A 243 -6.76 -6.17 -6.97
C TYR A 243 -7.14 -7.56 -7.48
N TRP A 244 -6.13 -8.37 -7.82
CA TRP A 244 -6.25 -9.83 -7.99
C TRP A 244 -5.66 -10.56 -6.79
N GLY A 245 -6.29 -11.66 -6.43
CA GLY A 245 -5.90 -12.50 -5.31
C GLY A 245 -7.03 -13.45 -4.95
N PHE A 246 -6.69 -14.66 -4.50
CA PHE A 246 -7.67 -15.73 -4.32
C PHE A 246 -8.38 -15.64 -2.96
N PHE A 247 -7.61 -15.59 -1.87
CA PHE A 247 -8.14 -15.41 -0.52
C PHE A 247 -7.95 -13.99 0.01
N GLU A 248 -6.84 -13.37 -0.37
CA GLU A 248 -6.40 -12.06 0.10
C GLU A 248 -5.86 -11.22 -1.05
N GLU A 249 -5.62 -9.95 -0.78
CA GLU A 249 -5.03 -9.03 -1.73
C GLU A 249 -3.60 -9.44 -2.09
N ASN A 250 -3.32 -9.61 -3.39
CA ASN A 250 -1.98 -9.89 -3.88
C ASN A 250 -1.54 -8.78 -4.87
N ILE A 251 -0.77 -7.83 -4.36
CA ILE A 251 -0.26 -6.69 -5.15
C ILE A 251 0.69 -7.15 -6.25
N GLU A 252 1.51 -8.18 -6.01
CA GLU A 252 2.46 -8.71 -7.00
C GLU A 252 1.72 -9.31 -8.20
N LEU A 253 0.71 -10.14 -7.95
CA LEU A 253 -0.16 -10.67 -8.99
C LEU A 253 -0.93 -9.56 -9.71
N THR A 254 -1.37 -8.54 -8.95
CA THR A 254 -2.05 -7.37 -9.54
C THR A 254 -1.13 -6.61 -10.48
N PHE A 255 0.14 -6.44 -10.12
CA PHE A 255 1.15 -5.82 -10.96
C PHE A 255 1.44 -6.65 -12.20
N ASP A 256 1.67 -7.96 -12.05
CA ASP A 256 1.87 -8.88 -13.18
C ASP A 256 0.68 -8.83 -14.16
N HIS A 257 -0.56 -8.88 -13.66
CA HIS A 257 -1.76 -8.77 -14.50
C HIS A 257 -1.93 -7.40 -15.16
N VAL A 258 -1.50 -6.30 -14.54
CA VAL A 258 -1.51 -4.99 -15.21
C VAL A 258 -0.59 -5.00 -16.42
N LEU A 259 0.62 -5.56 -16.30
CA LEU A 259 1.55 -5.67 -17.43
C LEU A 259 1.00 -6.58 -18.53
N ILE A 260 0.51 -7.76 -18.15
CA ILE A 260 -0.03 -8.75 -19.09
C ILE A 260 -1.28 -8.22 -19.82
N LEU A 261 -2.21 -7.59 -19.11
CA LEU A 261 -3.40 -7.00 -19.74
C LEU A 261 -3.04 -5.81 -20.63
N SER A 262 -2.06 -5.00 -20.23
CA SER A 262 -1.58 -3.88 -21.05
C SER A 262 -1.03 -4.38 -22.40
N GLU A 263 -0.26 -5.46 -22.38
CA GLU A 263 0.33 -6.10 -23.56
C GLU A 263 -0.73 -6.80 -24.41
N LEU A 264 -1.48 -7.74 -23.84
CA LEU A 264 -2.38 -8.62 -24.60
C LEU A 264 -3.66 -7.94 -25.09
N ALA A 265 -4.12 -6.89 -24.42
CA ALA A 265 -5.33 -6.15 -24.80
C ALA A 265 -5.03 -4.79 -25.45
N ASN A 266 -3.75 -4.49 -25.75
CA ASN A 266 -3.30 -3.22 -26.34
C ASN A 266 -3.77 -1.98 -25.54
N LEU A 267 -3.61 -2.02 -24.21
CA LEU A 267 -4.12 -0.97 -23.30
C LEU A 267 -3.03 -0.03 -22.79
N GLU A 268 -1.91 0.09 -23.50
CA GLU A 268 -0.79 0.93 -23.09
C GLU A 268 -1.17 2.41 -22.90
N ASP A 269 -2.04 2.94 -23.77
CA ASP A 269 -2.52 4.32 -23.66
C ASP A 269 -3.44 4.50 -22.44
N VAL A 270 -4.30 3.52 -22.14
CA VAL A 270 -5.16 3.55 -20.95
C VAL A 270 -4.32 3.51 -19.68
N LEU A 271 -3.28 2.67 -19.65
CA LEU A 271 -2.29 2.63 -18.57
C LEU A 271 -1.62 4.00 -18.41
N ARG A 272 -1.08 4.55 -19.49
CA ARG A 272 -0.35 5.82 -19.51
C ARG A 272 -1.23 6.98 -19.04
N ASP A 273 -2.47 7.07 -19.51
CA ASP A 273 -3.39 8.13 -19.15
C ASP A 273 -3.82 8.07 -17.68
N GLU A 274 -4.08 6.88 -17.15
CA GLU A 274 -4.45 6.73 -15.75
C GLU A 274 -3.25 7.04 -14.82
N VAL A 275 -2.04 6.61 -15.18
CA VAL A 275 -0.81 6.99 -14.46
C VAL A 275 -0.60 8.50 -14.54
N ARG A 276 -0.71 9.12 -15.71
CA ARG A 276 -0.58 10.58 -15.91
C ARG A 276 -1.54 11.35 -14.99
N ARG A 277 -2.81 10.93 -14.98
CA ARG A 277 -3.86 11.55 -14.16
C ARG A 277 -3.49 11.51 -12.69
N ILE A 278 -3.06 10.35 -12.18
CA ILE A 278 -2.72 10.17 -10.76
C ILE A 278 -1.46 10.97 -10.40
N VAL A 279 -0.42 10.95 -11.24
CA VAL A 279 0.81 11.73 -11.04
C VAL A 279 0.49 13.22 -10.96
N HIS A 280 -0.28 13.74 -11.92
CA HIS A 280 -0.64 15.16 -11.94
C HIS A 280 -1.44 15.56 -10.68
N ILE A 281 -2.34 14.70 -10.21
CA ILE A 281 -3.06 14.94 -8.95
C ILE A 281 -2.09 14.98 -7.76
N LYS A 282 -1.16 14.01 -7.66
CA LYS A 282 -0.19 13.94 -6.56
C LYS A 282 0.70 15.18 -6.54
N MET A 283 1.21 15.62 -7.69
CA MET A 283 1.99 16.86 -7.80
C MET A 283 1.19 18.08 -7.32
N ARG A 284 -0.08 18.22 -7.74
CA ARG A 284 -0.95 19.31 -7.26
C ARG A 284 -1.17 19.28 -5.74
N ILE A 285 -1.21 18.09 -5.13
CA ILE A 285 -1.33 17.93 -3.68
C ILE A 285 -0.02 18.37 -3.01
N GLU A 286 1.13 17.91 -3.51
CA GLU A 286 2.45 18.31 -2.98
C GLU A 286 2.66 19.83 -3.07
N GLU A 287 2.28 20.46 -4.18
CA GLU A 287 2.40 21.91 -4.41
C GLU A 287 1.54 22.76 -3.47
N LYS A 288 0.39 22.25 -3.00
CA LYS A 288 -0.60 23.02 -2.22
C LYS A 288 -0.63 22.68 -0.74
N ALA A 289 0.07 21.62 -0.32
CA ALA A 289 -0.01 21.12 1.03
C ALA A 289 0.46 22.13 2.08
N ASP A 290 1.52 22.89 1.81
CA ASP A 290 2.09 23.83 2.78
C ASP A 290 1.14 25.01 3.04
N ASP A 291 0.58 25.59 1.97
CA ASP A 291 -0.41 26.66 2.06
C ASP A 291 -1.63 26.20 2.88
N PHE A 292 -2.17 25.04 2.55
CA PHE A 292 -3.38 24.53 3.23
C PHE A 292 -3.09 24.11 4.66
N PHE A 293 -1.90 23.57 4.93
CA PHE A 293 -1.53 23.17 6.27
C PHE A 293 -1.38 24.39 7.19
N LYS A 294 -0.87 25.52 6.70
CA LYS A 294 -0.80 26.76 7.45
C LYS A 294 -2.18 27.24 7.89
N ASP A 295 -3.16 27.20 6.98
CA ASP A 295 -4.54 27.58 7.27
C ASP A 295 -5.20 26.59 8.24
N LEU A 296 -5.10 25.28 7.97
CA LEU A 296 -5.61 24.24 8.87
C LEU A 296 -5.05 24.39 10.28
N LYS A 297 -3.73 24.61 10.41
CA LYS A 297 -3.08 24.76 11.71
C LYS A 297 -3.69 25.91 12.51
N LYS A 298 -3.93 27.06 11.88
CA LYS A 298 -4.56 28.21 12.52
C LYS A 298 -5.97 27.88 13.02
N ASP A 299 -6.76 27.20 12.20
CA ASP A 299 -8.14 26.87 12.55
C ASP A 299 -8.23 25.83 13.66
N VAL A 300 -7.38 24.79 13.62
CA VAL A 300 -7.30 23.80 14.69
C VAL A 300 -6.86 24.44 16.01
N ILE A 301 -5.88 25.36 16.01
CA ILE A 301 -5.49 26.10 17.22
C ILE A 301 -6.68 26.89 17.78
N ASN A 302 -7.40 27.61 16.92
CA ASN A 302 -8.58 28.38 17.34
C ASN A 302 -9.67 27.48 17.92
N ASP A 303 -9.95 26.34 17.29
CA ASP A 303 -10.97 25.41 17.74
C ASP A 303 -10.58 24.70 19.04
N ILE A 304 -9.30 24.35 19.23
CA ILE A 304 -8.79 23.81 20.49
C ILE A 304 -8.88 24.85 21.60
N ASN A 305 -8.50 26.10 21.33
CA ASN A 305 -8.55 27.19 22.33
C ASN A 305 -9.99 27.53 22.75
N ARG A 306 -10.98 27.27 21.89
CA ARG A 306 -12.42 27.40 22.21
C ARG A 306 -12.94 26.28 23.12
N MET A 307 -12.22 25.17 23.27
CA MET A 307 -12.61 24.09 24.18
C MET A 307 -12.49 24.60 25.62
N THR A 308 -13.61 25.03 26.20
CA THR A 308 -13.71 25.53 27.59
C THR A 308 -13.33 24.44 28.59
N THR A 309 -12.60 24.83 29.63
CA THR A 309 -12.25 23.95 30.77
C THR A 309 -12.26 24.76 32.06
N ASP A 310 -12.69 24.20 33.19
CA ASP A 310 -12.59 24.83 34.53
C ASP A 310 -11.15 25.23 34.94
N LEU A 311 -10.14 24.78 34.19
CA LEU A 311 -8.72 25.18 34.25
C LEU A 311 -8.45 26.52 33.52
N THR A 312 -9.44 27.41 33.43
CA THR A 312 -9.63 28.45 32.40
C THR A 312 -8.52 29.49 32.21
N ASN A 313 -7.55 29.64 33.13
CA ASN A 313 -6.46 30.63 33.01
C ASN A 313 -5.06 30.03 33.18
N ASP A 314 -4.95 28.71 33.26
CA ASP A 314 -3.66 28.04 33.44
C ASP A 314 -3.03 27.74 32.07
N GLU A 315 -1.87 28.34 31.80
CA GLU A 315 -1.03 28.02 30.63
C GLU A 315 -0.20 26.74 30.85
N SER A 316 -0.43 26.01 31.95
CA SER A 316 0.26 24.75 32.21
C SER A 316 0.08 23.73 31.08
N LEU A 317 1.05 22.81 31.01
CA LEU A 317 0.99 21.67 30.10
C LEU A 317 -0.30 20.87 30.30
N SER A 318 -0.74 20.66 31.54
CA SER A 318 -1.98 19.92 31.85
C SER A 318 -3.22 20.53 31.18
N ALA A 319 -3.37 21.85 31.20
CA ALA A 319 -4.47 22.52 30.50
C ALA A 319 -4.40 22.30 28.98
N THR A 320 -3.19 22.40 28.41
CA THR A 320 -2.95 22.15 26.99
C THR A 320 -3.25 20.70 26.59
N LEU A 321 -2.79 19.72 27.37
CA LEU A 321 -3.09 18.29 27.17
C LEU A 321 -4.60 18.03 27.24
N HIS A 322 -5.29 18.65 28.19
CA HIS A 322 -6.75 18.50 28.33
C HIS A 322 -7.50 19.06 27.13
N ARG A 323 -7.18 20.28 26.66
CA ARG A 323 -7.80 20.89 25.47
C ARG A 323 -7.57 20.05 24.22
N ALA A 324 -6.33 19.59 24.01
CA ALA A 324 -5.99 18.71 22.89
C ALA A 324 -6.78 17.39 22.93
N PHE A 325 -6.87 16.75 24.10
CA PHE A 325 -7.61 15.50 24.27
C PHE A 325 -9.11 15.69 24.05
N SER A 326 -9.67 16.75 24.62
CA SER A 326 -11.07 17.14 24.46
C SER A 326 -11.43 17.31 22.98
N TRP A 327 -10.61 18.05 22.24
CA TRP A 327 -10.78 18.24 20.81
C TRP A 327 -10.73 16.91 20.04
N ALA A 328 -9.77 16.05 20.35
CA ALA A 328 -9.63 14.74 19.72
C ALA A 328 -10.81 13.81 20.01
N VAL A 329 -11.36 13.83 21.23
CA VAL A 329 -12.54 13.04 21.60
C VAL A 329 -13.78 13.54 20.86
N ILE A 330 -14.03 14.85 20.84
CA ILE A 330 -15.20 15.45 20.17
C ILE A 330 -15.22 15.11 18.68
N HIS A 331 -14.06 15.19 18.01
CA HIS A 331 -13.95 14.91 16.58
C HIS A 331 -13.75 13.43 16.26
N GLY A 332 -13.30 12.62 17.23
CA GLY A 332 -12.92 11.23 17.05
C GLY A 332 -13.97 10.20 17.47
N ILE A 333 -14.88 10.55 18.39
CA ILE A 333 -15.87 9.61 18.91
C ILE A 333 -17.04 9.41 17.93
N SER A 334 -17.69 8.24 17.99
CA SER A 334 -18.90 7.99 17.21
C SER A 334 -20.04 8.85 17.72
N LYS A 335 -20.91 9.37 16.84
CA LYS A 335 -22.09 10.18 17.22
C LYS A 335 -23.03 9.52 18.24
N ARG A 336 -22.94 8.18 18.39
CA ARG A 336 -23.77 7.39 19.33
C ARG A 336 -23.17 7.25 20.72
N GLN A 337 -21.92 7.68 20.92
CA GLN A 337 -21.21 7.53 22.19
C GLN A 337 -21.15 8.88 22.92
N ASN A 338 -21.32 8.85 24.24
CA ASN A 338 -21.16 10.03 25.08
C ASN A 338 -19.65 10.28 25.31
N PRO A 339 -19.11 11.47 24.98
CA PRO A 339 -17.70 11.78 25.20
C PRO A 339 -17.32 11.99 26.67
N LYS A 340 -18.28 12.37 27.53
CA LYS A 340 -18.03 12.79 28.92
C LYS A 340 -17.25 11.75 29.76
N PRO A 341 -17.60 10.44 29.76
CA PRO A 341 -16.88 9.47 30.60
C PRO A 341 -15.39 9.38 30.26
N LEU A 342 -15.03 9.45 28.97
CA LEU A 342 -13.64 9.38 28.53
C LEU A 342 -12.89 10.68 28.88
N MET A 343 -13.53 11.83 28.73
CA MET A 343 -12.96 13.13 29.11
C MET A 343 -12.73 13.23 30.62
N ASN A 344 -13.69 12.79 31.44
CA ASN A 344 -13.56 12.79 32.90
C ASN A 344 -12.41 11.89 33.37
N LEU A 345 -12.29 10.69 32.80
CA LEU A 345 -11.22 9.76 33.14
C LEU A 345 -9.83 10.33 32.79
N PHE A 346 -9.72 11.10 31.70
CA PHE A 346 -8.49 11.80 31.34
C PHE A 346 -8.23 13.02 32.23
N HIS A 347 -9.28 13.74 32.64
CA HIS A 347 -9.19 14.83 33.60
C HIS A 347 -8.68 14.35 34.97
N GLU A 348 -9.23 13.25 35.49
CA GLU A 348 -8.77 12.60 36.74
C GLU A 348 -7.28 12.26 36.68
N TYR A 349 -6.81 11.71 35.56
CA TYR A 349 -5.38 11.48 35.31
C TYR A 349 -4.55 12.76 35.43
N LEU A 350 -4.97 13.84 34.75
CA LEU A 350 -4.22 15.10 34.77
C LEU A 350 -4.18 15.75 36.15
N VAL A 351 -5.29 15.70 36.90
CA VAL A 351 -5.36 16.20 38.28
C VAL A 351 -4.41 15.43 39.19
N LYS A 352 -4.32 14.11 39.01
CA LYS A 352 -3.49 13.22 39.84
C LYS A 352 -2.00 13.32 39.53
N TYR A 353 -1.62 13.28 38.25
CA TYR A 353 -0.22 13.13 37.84
C TYR A 353 0.47 14.43 37.43
N LYS A 354 -0.27 15.45 36.97
CA LYS A 354 0.23 16.79 36.60
C LYS A 354 1.59 16.78 35.87
N PRO A 355 1.70 16.13 34.70
CA PRO A 355 2.97 15.98 34.00
C PRO A 355 3.58 17.35 33.66
N SER A 356 4.89 17.50 33.85
CA SER A 356 5.65 18.73 33.57
C SER A 356 6.13 18.82 32.12
N ASP A 357 6.39 17.69 31.47
CA ASP A 357 6.80 17.60 30.07
C ASP A 357 6.16 16.42 29.32
N ILE A 358 6.49 16.27 28.03
CA ILE A 358 5.93 15.21 27.18
C ILE A 358 6.44 13.80 27.54
N PHE A 359 7.67 13.68 28.07
CA PHE A 359 8.25 12.40 28.46
C PHE A 359 7.60 11.90 29.75
N GLU A 360 7.41 12.80 30.71
CA GLU A 360 6.66 12.54 31.93
C GLU A 360 5.19 12.26 31.60
N HIS A 361 4.58 12.99 30.67
CA HIS A 361 3.23 12.67 30.18
C HIS A 361 3.16 11.25 29.63
N ALA A 362 4.10 10.86 28.76
CA ALA A 362 4.17 9.51 28.18
C ALA A 362 4.34 8.40 29.24
N HIS A 363 5.22 8.62 30.22
CA HIS A 363 5.44 7.68 31.32
C HIS A 363 4.20 7.58 32.22
N THR A 364 3.67 8.72 32.68
CA THR A 364 2.56 8.77 33.65
C THR A 364 1.24 8.29 33.06
N ILE A 365 0.93 8.63 31.80
CA ILE A 365 -0.29 8.14 31.15
C ILE A 365 -0.23 6.63 30.92
N ALA A 366 0.92 6.09 30.51
CA ALA A 366 1.09 4.65 30.35
C ALA A 366 0.93 3.92 31.68
N ASN A 367 1.53 4.46 32.75
CA ASN A 367 1.39 3.94 34.10
C ASN A 367 -0.07 3.95 34.55
N TYR A 368 -0.76 5.08 34.42
CA TYR A 368 -2.19 5.20 34.74
C TYR A 368 -3.04 4.17 33.99
N VAL A 369 -2.82 4.03 32.68
CA VAL A 369 -3.58 3.09 31.85
C VAL A 369 -3.33 1.64 32.25
N LEU A 370 -2.08 1.24 32.48
CA LEU A 370 -1.72 -0.15 32.78
C LEU A 370 -2.15 -0.57 34.20
N TYR A 371 -2.00 0.31 35.19
CA TYR A 371 -2.22 -0.06 36.59
C TYR A 371 -3.61 0.29 37.11
N GLU A 372 -4.23 1.35 36.61
CA GLU A 372 -5.53 1.84 37.13
C GLU A 372 -6.68 1.53 36.17
N ILE A 373 -6.45 1.67 34.86
CA ILE A 373 -7.53 1.58 33.85
C ILE A 373 -7.61 0.21 33.17
N ALA A 374 -6.55 -0.60 33.17
CA ALA A 374 -6.49 -1.86 32.44
C ALA A 374 -7.65 -2.81 32.81
N ARG A 375 -8.10 -2.79 34.07
CA ARG A 375 -9.25 -3.58 34.55
C ARG A 375 -10.59 -3.15 33.95
N LEU A 376 -10.68 -1.90 33.48
CA LEU A 376 -11.88 -1.30 32.89
C LEU A 376 -11.88 -1.36 31.36
N SER A 377 -10.76 -1.77 30.75
CA SER A 377 -10.58 -1.79 29.29
C SER A 377 -10.56 -3.22 28.76
N ASN A 378 -11.38 -3.47 27.74
CA ASN A 378 -11.42 -4.75 27.02
C ASN A 378 -10.41 -4.83 25.85
N ARG A 379 -9.41 -3.93 25.83
CA ARG A 379 -8.46 -3.75 24.72
C ARG A 379 -7.14 -4.47 24.97
N TYR A 380 -7.20 -5.77 25.26
CA TYR A 380 -6.06 -6.55 25.72
C TYR A 380 -4.85 -6.52 24.78
N GLU A 381 -5.06 -6.51 23.46
CA GLU A 381 -3.97 -6.43 22.49
C GLU A 381 -3.21 -5.08 22.61
N LEU A 382 -3.93 -3.96 22.67
CA LEU A 382 -3.33 -2.63 22.81
C LEU A 382 -2.65 -2.47 24.18
N LEU A 383 -3.25 -3.00 25.24
CA LEU A 383 -2.64 -3.05 26.56
C LEU A 383 -1.34 -3.88 26.55
N GLY A 384 -1.30 -4.99 25.83
CA GLY A 384 -0.10 -5.80 25.65
C GLY A 384 1.03 -5.05 24.93
N TRP A 385 0.70 -4.33 23.85
CA TRP A 385 1.65 -3.47 23.15
C TRP A 385 2.16 -2.32 24.03
N LEU A 386 1.27 -1.67 24.77
CA LEU A 386 1.62 -0.61 25.72
C LEU A 386 2.54 -1.14 26.83
N LEU A 387 2.21 -2.28 27.44
CA LEU A 387 3.02 -2.93 28.47
C LEU A 387 4.42 -3.25 27.95
N ARG A 388 4.53 -3.76 26.72
CA ARG A 388 5.81 -4.03 26.07
C ARG A 388 6.64 -2.75 25.94
N LYS A 389 6.07 -1.68 25.39
CA LYS A 389 6.75 -0.37 25.24
C LYS A 389 7.16 0.23 26.58
N PHE A 390 6.28 0.11 27.58
CA PHE A 390 6.55 0.56 28.94
C PHE A 390 7.73 -0.23 29.55
N LYS A 391 7.72 -1.56 29.47
CA LYS A 391 8.85 -2.39 29.95
C LYS A 391 10.18 -2.04 29.30
N PHE A 392 10.17 -1.69 28.01
CA PHE A 392 11.36 -1.25 27.26
C PHE A 392 11.70 0.23 27.40
N LYS A 393 11.03 0.97 28.30
CA LYS A 393 11.24 2.42 28.51
C LYS A 393 11.15 3.25 27.22
N THR A 394 10.30 2.84 26.28
CA THR A 394 10.18 3.49 24.96
C THR A 394 9.72 4.96 25.07
N TRP A 395 9.18 5.39 26.20
CA TRP A 395 8.82 6.79 26.41
C TRP A 395 10.03 7.73 26.35
N GLU A 396 11.25 7.26 26.64
CA GLU A 396 12.49 8.06 26.59
C GLU A 396 12.90 8.38 25.14
N SER A 397 12.62 7.47 24.20
CA SER A 397 13.05 7.60 22.80
C SER A 397 11.91 8.03 21.86
N SER A 398 10.69 7.51 22.07
CA SER A 398 9.50 7.80 21.25
C SER A 398 8.27 8.02 22.17
N PRO A 399 8.21 9.16 22.88
CA PRO A 399 7.11 9.46 23.81
C PRO A 399 5.74 9.47 23.14
N LEU A 400 5.64 9.97 21.89
CA LEU A 400 4.37 10.03 21.15
C LEU A 400 3.80 8.65 20.81
N SER A 401 4.67 7.67 20.56
CA SER A 401 4.27 6.29 20.31
C SER A 401 3.68 5.63 21.56
N VAL A 402 4.21 5.95 22.75
CA VAL A 402 3.68 5.49 24.04
C VAL A 402 2.36 6.19 24.37
N ILE A 403 2.31 7.51 24.25
CA ILE A 403 1.08 8.31 24.47
C ILE A 403 -0.05 7.80 23.57
N GLY A 404 0.25 7.58 22.29
CA GLY A 404 -0.74 7.10 21.32
C GLY A 404 -1.34 5.76 21.72
N ASP A 405 -0.52 4.78 22.10
CA ASP A 405 -1.01 3.46 22.53
C ASP A 405 -1.75 3.52 23.87
N ALA A 406 -1.33 4.38 24.80
CA ALA A 406 -2.03 4.62 26.05
C ALA A 406 -3.43 5.18 25.80
N VAL A 407 -3.55 6.22 24.97
CA VAL A 407 -4.84 6.81 24.60
C VAL A 407 -5.73 5.82 23.86
N ALA A 408 -5.18 5.02 22.95
CA ALA A 408 -5.94 3.99 22.24
C ALA A 408 -6.43 2.86 23.17
N SER A 409 -5.74 2.63 24.29
CA SER A 409 -6.07 1.62 25.29
C SER A 409 -7.15 2.06 26.29
N LEU A 410 -7.49 3.35 26.34
CA LEU A 410 -8.57 3.86 27.19
C LEU A 410 -9.93 3.24 26.82
N PRO A 411 -10.82 3.00 27.81
CA PRO A 411 -12.17 2.52 27.58
C PRO A 411 -12.93 3.44 26.62
N ASN A 412 -13.66 2.88 25.67
CA ASN A 412 -14.42 3.63 24.65
C ASN A 412 -13.60 4.58 23.75
N SER A 413 -12.27 4.58 23.85
CA SER A 413 -11.40 5.29 22.90
C SER A 413 -11.36 4.57 21.54
N ASN A 414 -10.68 5.12 20.53
CA ASN A 414 -10.47 4.45 19.25
C ASN A 414 -9.20 4.97 18.57
N GLN A 415 -8.79 4.30 17.48
CA GLN A 415 -7.58 4.69 16.74
C GLN A 415 -7.68 6.10 16.16
N LYS A 416 -8.88 6.58 15.81
CA LYS A 416 -9.09 7.95 15.31
C LYS A 416 -8.82 8.99 16.40
N ILE A 417 -9.30 8.78 17.63
CA ILE A 417 -9.03 9.64 18.79
C ILE A 417 -7.52 9.69 19.04
N ARG A 418 -6.82 8.55 18.99
CA ARG A 418 -5.36 8.50 19.07
C ARG A 418 -4.70 9.38 18.00
N ASP A 419 -5.04 9.19 16.72
CA ASP A 419 -4.40 9.92 15.63
C ASP A 419 -4.64 11.44 15.75
N LEU A 420 -5.87 11.84 16.07
CA LEU A 420 -6.25 13.24 16.29
C LEU A 420 -5.55 13.85 17.50
N TYR A 421 -5.41 13.08 18.59
CA TYR A 421 -4.75 13.58 19.80
C TYR A 421 -3.27 13.85 19.56
N ILE A 422 -2.54 12.90 18.95
CA ILE A 422 -1.13 13.09 18.60
C ILE A 422 -0.95 14.28 17.65
N PHE A 423 -1.85 14.43 16.68
CA PHE A 423 -1.84 15.60 15.78
C PHE A 423 -2.09 16.92 16.51
N ALA A 424 -3.07 16.96 17.44
CA ALA A 424 -3.36 18.14 18.24
C ALA A 424 -2.19 18.53 19.15
N LEU A 425 -1.53 17.54 19.79
CA LEU A 425 -0.32 17.77 20.57
C LEU A 425 0.78 18.41 19.73
N PHE A 426 1.04 17.87 18.54
CA PHE A 426 2.04 18.43 17.61
C PHE A 426 1.73 19.88 17.22
N ILE A 427 0.46 20.22 17.00
CA ILE A 427 0.06 21.58 16.65
C ILE A 427 0.32 22.57 17.80
N LEU A 428 0.02 22.16 19.04
CA LEU A 428 0.05 23.04 20.21
C LEU A 428 1.42 23.14 20.88
N ILE A 429 2.25 22.10 20.77
CA ILE A 429 3.52 21.98 21.51
C ILE A 429 4.70 22.07 20.54
N PRO A 430 5.37 23.23 20.41
CA PRO A 430 6.45 23.45 19.43
C PRO A 430 7.64 22.50 19.59
N SER A 431 7.93 22.04 20.81
CA SER A 431 9.05 21.12 21.08
C SER A 431 8.89 19.74 20.43
N LEU A 432 7.71 19.44 19.88
CA LEU A 432 7.43 18.21 19.14
C LEU A 432 7.84 18.26 17.66
N ASP A 433 8.34 19.39 17.15
CA ASP A 433 8.76 19.51 15.74
C ASP A 433 9.80 18.46 15.34
N LYS A 434 10.69 18.07 16.26
CA LYS A 434 11.67 16.99 16.06
C LYS A 434 11.05 15.61 15.77
N TYR A 435 9.78 15.40 16.14
CA TYR A 435 9.04 14.15 15.93
C TYR A 435 8.03 14.23 14.78
N LYS A 436 8.08 15.27 13.93
CA LYS A 436 7.09 15.49 12.86
C LYS A 436 6.88 14.31 11.90
N HIS A 437 7.92 13.49 11.71
CA HIS A 437 7.88 12.26 10.90
C HIS A 437 7.10 11.10 11.56
N GLU A 438 6.92 11.13 12.89
CA GLU A 438 6.15 10.15 13.65
C GLU A 438 4.66 10.50 13.76
N ILE A 439 4.29 11.75 13.41
CA ILE A 439 2.91 12.22 13.52
C ILE A 439 2.06 11.61 12.39
N PRO A 440 1.07 10.77 12.71
CA PRO A 440 0.22 10.14 11.69
C PRO A 440 -0.67 11.19 11.03
N CYS A 441 -1.09 10.93 9.78
CA CYS A 441 -2.16 11.69 9.15
C CYS A 441 -3.52 11.34 9.77
N PRO A 442 -4.24 12.26 10.44
CA PRO A 442 -5.60 11.97 10.89
C PRO A 442 -6.49 11.61 9.69
N VAL A 443 -7.41 10.67 9.90
CA VAL A 443 -8.34 10.24 8.86
C VAL A 443 -9.76 10.54 9.28
N ASP A 444 -10.49 11.26 8.44
CA ASP A 444 -11.89 11.58 8.66
C ASP A 444 -12.70 11.54 7.36
N ILE A 445 -14.01 11.70 7.49
CA ILE A 445 -14.93 11.63 6.36
C ILE A 445 -14.62 12.69 5.29
N PRO A 446 -14.37 13.97 5.64
CA PRO A 446 -13.94 14.99 4.67
C PRO A 446 -12.71 14.57 3.85
N LEU A 447 -11.61 14.16 4.50
CA LEU A 447 -10.41 13.73 3.80
C LEU A 447 -10.68 12.50 2.92
N ILE A 448 -11.39 11.50 3.44
CA ILE A 448 -11.75 10.30 2.67
C ILE A 448 -12.56 10.70 1.42
N ARG A 449 -13.54 11.60 1.53
CA ARG A 449 -14.34 12.05 0.39
C ARG A 449 -13.46 12.74 -0.66
N PHE A 450 -12.56 13.61 -0.23
CA PHE A 450 -11.61 14.29 -1.11
C PHE A 450 -10.76 13.28 -1.88
N LEU A 451 -10.07 12.38 -1.18
CA LEU A 451 -9.18 11.38 -1.78
C LEU A 451 -9.95 10.41 -2.71
N ARG A 452 -11.19 10.05 -2.36
CA ARG A 452 -12.05 9.22 -3.22
C ARG A 452 -12.46 9.93 -4.50
N LYS A 453 -12.83 11.21 -4.44
CA LYS A 453 -13.18 12.00 -5.64
C LYS A 453 -12.00 12.05 -6.60
N LEU A 454 -10.78 12.14 -6.07
CA LEU A 454 -9.55 12.06 -6.85
C LEU A 454 -9.15 10.65 -7.27
N LYS A 455 -9.84 9.62 -6.76
CA LYS A 455 -9.55 8.20 -6.95
C LYS A 455 -8.12 7.83 -6.52
N LEU A 456 -7.64 8.46 -5.44
CA LEU A 456 -6.38 8.14 -4.76
C LEU A 456 -6.56 7.11 -3.65
N ILE A 457 -7.79 6.69 -3.40
CA ILE A 457 -8.14 5.56 -2.54
C ILE A 457 -9.24 4.74 -3.22
N THR A 458 -9.14 3.42 -3.16
CA THR A 458 -10.06 2.50 -3.83
C THR A 458 -10.99 1.76 -2.86
N THR A 459 -10.66 1.74 -1.56
CA THR A 459 -11.53 1.14 -0.53
C THR A 459 -12.92 1.78 -0.56
N PRO A 460 -14.03 1.02 -0.72
CA PRO A 460 -15.40 1.56 -0.77
C PRO A 460 -15.80 2.35 0.48
N ILE A 461 -16.65 3.39 0.33
CA ILE A 461 -17.00 4.30 1.45
C ILE A 461 -17.72 3.54 2.57
N ILE A 462 -18.57 2.58 2.21
CA ILE A 462 -19.29 1.73 3.15
C ILE A 462 -18.31 0.89 3.97
N VAL A 463 -17.22 0.42 3.35
CA VAL A 463 -16.15 -0.31 4.04
C VAL A 463 -15.35 0.65 4.92
N ALA A 464 -14.94 1.81 4.38
CA ALA A 464 -14.20 2.83 5.13
C ALA A 464 -14.96 3.35 6.36
N MET A 465 -16.29 3.43 6.30
CA MET A 465 -17.13 3.83 7.45
C MET A 465 -17.29 2.73 8.50
N ARG A 466 -17.13 1.45 8.12
CA ARG A 466 -17.25 0.31 9.04
C ARG A 466 -15.91 -0.08 9.65
N ASP A 467 -14.82 0.11 8.92
CA ASP A 467 -13.47 -0.32 9.28
C ASP A 467 -12.48 0.84 9.09
N TYR A 468 -12.30 1.60 10.17
CA TYR A 468 -11.34 2.72 10.19
C TYR A 468 -9.90 2.25 9.96
N GLY A 469 -9.54 1.06 10.44
CA GLY A 469 -8.17 0.53 10.33
C GLY A 469 -7.76 0.36 8.87
N LYS A 470 -8.61 -0.28 8.06
CA LYS A 470 -8.32 -0.50 6.63
C LYS A 470 -8.16 0.77 5.82
N ILE A 471 -9.03 1.77 6.04
CA ILE A 471 -8.92 3.04 5.32
C ILE A 471 -7.74 3.86 5.83
N ARG A 472 -7.46 3.81 7.12
CA ARG A 472 -6.32 4.48 7.73
C ARG A 472 -5.02 4.01 7.10
N GLU A 473 -4.80 2.70 6.98
CA GLU A 473 -3.59 2.16 6.33
C GLU A 473 -3.39 2.71 4.91
N GLU A 474 -4.47 2.80 4.13
CA GLU A 474 -4.42 3.30 2.75
C GLU A 474 -4.07 4.79 2.70
N VAL A 475 -4.64 5.60 3.60
CA VAL A 475 -4.35 7.03 3.71
C VAL A 475 -2.94 7.27 4.25
N GLN A 476 -2.48 6.49 5.24
CA GLN A 476 -1.11 6.60 5.76
C GLN A 476 -0.08 6.24 4.70
N ALA A 477 -0.31 5.19 3.90
CA ALA A 477 0.59 4.82 2.82
C ALA A 477 0.71 5.94 1.78
N LEU A 478 -0.41 6.61 1.45
CA LEU A 478 -0.40 7.78 0.57
C LEU A 478 0.30 8.98 1.22
N ALA A 479 0.05 9.25 2.50
CA ALA A 479 0.68 10.33 3.25
C ALA A 479 2.20 10.16 3.33
N GLN A 480 2.69 8.97 3.64
CA GLN A 480 4.11 8.65 3.69
C GLN A 480 4.78 8.69 2.31
N GLU A 481 4.03 8.41 1.26
CA GLU A 481 4.54 8.54 -0.11
C GLU A 481 4.77 10.01 -0.49
N LEU A 482 3.78 10.88 -0.23
CA LEU A 482 3.81 12.29 -0.62
C LEU A 482 4.67 13.13 0.34
N PHE A 483 4.51 12.89 1.64
CA PHE A 483 5.10 13.68 2.72
C PHE A 483 5.81 12.77 3.74
N PRO A 484 6.90 12.08 3.38
CA PRO A 484 7.57 11.11 4.26
C PRO A 484 8.02 11.72 5.60
N ASP A 485 8.41 13.00 5.61
CA ASP A 485 8.87 13.68 6.83
C ASP A 485 7.73 14.32 7.61
N GLU A 486 6.58 14.58 6.98
CA GLU A 486 5.45 15.31 7.57
C GLU A 486 4.10 14.70 7.10
N PRO A 487 3.81 13.41 7.41
CA PRO A 487 2.66 12.70 6.83
C PRO A 487 1.32 13.40 7.08
N PHE A 488 1.21 14.08 8.22
CA PHE A 488 0.02 14.84 8.61
C PHE A 488 -0.36 15.96 7.65
N LYS A 489 0.54 16.45 6.79
CA LYS A 489 0.21 17.51 5.81
C LYS A 489 -0.91 17.10 4.86
N LEU A 490 -1.07 15.81 4.58
CA LEU A 490 -2.20 15.32 3.78
C LEU A 490 -3.55 15.65 4.42
N TYR A 491 -3.61 15.80 5.74
CA TYR A 491 -4.84 16.15 6.45
C TYR A 491 -5.32 17.58 6.16
N ALA A 492 -4.45 18.47 5.68
CA ALA A 492 -4.82 19.82 5.26
C ALA A 492 -5.92 19.84 4.19
N PHE A 493 -6.04 18.77 3.40
CA PHE A 493 -7.05 18.66 2.35
C PHE A 493 -8.45 18.26 2.86
N SER A 494 -8.60 17.96 4.16
CA SER A 494 -9.93 17.75 4.77
C SER A 494 -10.79 19.02 4.68
N GLU A 495 -10.16 20.19 4.70
CA GLU A 495 -10.80 21.50 4.63
C GLU A 495 -11.49 21.77 3.30
N ILE A 496 -11.09 21.10 2.22
CA ILE A 496 -11.67 21.32 0.88
C ILE A 496 -13.15 20.94 0.84
N ASP A 497 -13.53 19.80 1.41
CA ASP A 497 -14.95 19.39 1.43
C ASP A 497 -15.78 20.33 2.31
N LEU A 498 -15.19 20.85 3.39
CA LEU A 498 -15.88 21.65 4.41
C LEU A 498 -16.03 23.11 4.00
N LYS A 499 -14.93 23.78 3.66
CA LYS A 499 -14.88 25.22 3.40
C LYS A 499 -15.19 25.61 1.97
N TRP A 500 -14.83 24.76 1.01
CA TRP A 500 -14.79 25.16 -0.39
C TRP A 500 -15.91 24.53 -1.23
N CYS A 501 -16.22 23.25 -0.99
CA CYS A 501 -17.35 22.62 -1.66
C CYS A 501 -18.69 22.82 -0.94
N LYS A 502 -18.69 23.03 0.38
CA LYS A 502 -19.90 23.22 1.21
C LYS A 502 -19.99 24.58 1.90
N GLY A 503 -18.95 25.39 1.82
CA GLY A 503 -18.94 26.71 2.43
C GLY A 503 -19.86 27.69 1.71
N PRO A 504 -20.03 28.89 2.30
CA PRO A 504 -20.94 29.91 1.80
C PRO A 504 -20.55 30.47 0.42
N THR A 505 -19.28 30.32 0.03
CA THR A 505 -18.77 30.76 -1.29
C THR A 505 -18.29 29.53 -2.06
N PRO A 506 -19.10 28.94 -2.95
CA PRO A 506 -18.72 27.75 -3.70
C PRO A 506 -17.62 28.06 -4.72
N CYS A 507 -16.68 27.12 -4.91
CA CYS A 507 -15.60 27.25 -5.88
C CYS A 507 -16.08 27.25 -7.33
N VAL A 508 -15.80 28.32 -8.09
CA VAL A 508 -16.26 28.48 -9.49
C VAL A 508 -15.12 28.31 -10.51
N ARG A 509 -15.43 27.75 -11.68
CA ARG A 509 -14.55 27.76 -12.86
C ARG A 509 -14.46 29.21 -13.40
N PRO A 510 -13.27 29.74 -13.75
CA PRO A 510 -13.13 31.15 -14.11
C PRO A 510 -13.75 31.42 -15.49
N LEU A 511 -14.88 32.10 -15.50
CA LEU A 511 -15.42 32.75 -16.71
C LEU A 511 -15.42 34.29 -16.57
N ARG A 512 -15.18 34.85 -15.37
CA ARG A 512 -15.21 36.30 -15.13
C ARG A 512 -14.11 36.73 -14.14
N LYS A 513 -13.52 37.92 -14.36
CA LYS A 513 -12.61 38.59 -13.41
C LYS A 513 -13.34 38.86 -12.09
N GLY A 514 -12.74 38.50 -10.96
CA GLY A 514 -13.22 38.81 -9.60
C GLY A 514 -13.56 37.62 -8.69
N TYR A 515 -13.46 36.38 -9.16
CA TYR A 515 -13.74 35.18 -8.35
C TYR A 515 -12.46 34.47 -7.87
N MET A 516 -12.50 33.89 -6.66
CA MET A 516 -11.38 33.10 -6.11
C MET A 516 -11.22 31.77 -6.84
N LEU A 517 -10.01 31.53 -7.33
CA LEU A 517 -9.57 30.25 -7.89
C LEU A 517 -9.30 29.26 -6.75
N CYS A 518 -10.24 28.36 -6.46
CA CYS A 518 -9.96 27.26 -5.55
C CYS A 518 -9.08 26.21 -6.24
N PRO A 519 -7.97 25.78 -5.62
CA PRO A 519 -7.30 24.56 -6.07
C PRO A 519 -8.27 23.38 -5.93
N PHE A 520 -8.31 22.51 -6.93
CA PHE A 520 -9.24 21.37 -6.97
C PHE A 520 -10.73 21.73 -7.14
N HIS A 521 -11.04 22.89 -7.76
CA HIS A 521 -12.42 23.28 -8.11
C HIS A 521 -13.18 22.20 -8.91
N ASP A 522 -12.45 21.39 -9.68
CA ASP A 522 -12.95 20.25 -10.44
C ASP A 522 -13.63 19.16 -9.58
N LEU A 523 -13.46 19.20 -8.25
CA LEU A 523 -14.04 18.24 -7.31
C LEU A 523 -15.35 18.69 -6.65
N CYS A 524 -15.73 19.96 -6.77
CA CYS A 524 -16.95 20.48 -6.15
C CYS A 524 -18.15 20.28 -7.10
N SER A 525 -18.90 19.22 -6.87
CA SER A 525 -20.01 18.71 -7.68
C SER A 525 -21.27 19.61 -7.75
N ASN A 526 -21.20 20.86 -7.28
CA ASN A 526 -22.35 21.78 -7.31
C ASN A 526 -22.46 22.59 -8.62
N PHE A 527 -21.54 22.41 -9.56
CA PHE A 527 -21.65 23.02 -10.89
C PHE A 527 -22.14 21.96 -11.86
N LYS A 528 -23.47 21.88 -12.03
CA LYS A 528 -24.05 21.31 -13.24
C LYS A 528 -23.29 21.92 -14.42
N SER A 529 -22.71 21.07 -15.24
CA SER A 529 -22.21 21.42 -16.56
C SER A 529 -23.25 22.32 -17.23
N ILE A 530 -22.92 23.61 -17.39
CA ILE A 530 -23.53 24.40 -18.44
C ILE A 530 -23.07 23.69 -19.71
N SER A 531 -24.01 22.94 -20.29
CA SER A 531 -23.90 22.32 -21.59
C SER A 531 -23.43 23.36 -22.59
N SER A 532 -22.23 23.18 -23.14
CA SER A 532 -21.80 23.86 -24.36
C SER A 532 -22.55 23.23 -25.52
N SER A 533 -23.61 23.91 -25.95
CA SER A 533 -24.10 23.95 -27.32
C SER A 533 -23.01 24.36 -28.30
#